data_AF-A0A7Y2HGX2-F1
#
_entry.id   AF-A0A7Y2HGX2-F1
#
_cell.length_a   1.000
_cell.length_b   1.000
_cell.length_c   1.000
_cell.angle_alpha   90.00
_cell.angle_beta   90.00
_cell.angle_gamma   90.00
#
_symmetry.space_group_name_H-M   'P 1'
#
loop_
_entity.id
_entity.type
_entity.pdbx_description
1 polymer ?
#
loop_
_entity_poly.entity_id
_entity_poly.type
_entity_poly.pdbx_seq_one_letter_code
_entity_poly.pdbx_strand_id
1 'polypeptide(L)' 'MSQINTIIFDLGGVLIDWNPKYLYRKIFRSELAVNYFLNNITTPDWNEQQDGGRSLEEATKLLVDQYPEY' A
#
# COMPACT_ATOMS: atom_id res chain seq x y z
N MET A 1 32.99 -6.83 21.31
CA MET A 1 31.83 -6.49 20.48
C MET A 1 31.92 -7.29 19.21
N SER A 2 30.84 -7.96 18.80
CA SER A 2 30.75 -8.59 17.48
C SER A 2 30.74 -7.52 16.39
N GLN A 3 31.50 -7.73 15.32
CA GLN A 3 31.48 -6.85 14.14
C GLN A 3 30.14 -6.98 13.42
N ILE A 4 29.42 -5.87 13.24
CA ILE A 4 28.23 -5.81 12.38
C ILE A 4 28.73 -5.80 10.94
N ASN A 5 28.34 -6.78 10.13
CA ASN A 5 28.77 -6.90 8.73
C ASN A 5 27.62 -6.75 7.71
N THR A 6 26.38 -6.65 8.19
CA THR A 6 25.19 -6.58 7.36
C THR A 6 24.23 -5.56 7.95
N ILE A 7 23.69 -4.70 7.09
CA ILE A 7 22.64 -3.74 7.41
C ILE A 7 21.55 -3.92 6.35
N ILE A 8 20.30 -3.98 6.80
CA ILE A 8 19.13 -4.09 5.93
C ILE A 8 18.36 -2.78 6.06
N PHE A 9 18.01 -2.19 4.93
CA PHE A 9 17.12 -1.04 4.86
C PHE A 9 15.84 -1.46 4.16
N ASP A 10 14.73 -0.91 4.63
CA ASP A 10 13.54 -0.84 3.81
C ASP A 10 13.80 0.09 2.62
N LEU A 11 13.02 -0.06 1.54
CA LEU A 11 13.18 0.71 0.32
C LEU A 11 12.27 1.96 0.34
N GLY A 12 10.97 1.76 0.51
CA GLY A 12 9.97 2.82 0.41
C GLY A 12 9.92 3.68 1.67
N GLY A 13 9.96 5.01 1.52
CA GLY A 13 9.98 5.92 2.67
C GLY A 13 11.31 5.97 3.43
N VAL A 14 12.30 5.16 3.01
CA VAL A 14 13.67 5.15 3.56
C VAL A 14 14.69 5.55 2.49
N LEU A 15 14.82 4.77 1.41
CA LEU A 15 15.77 5.05 0.33
C LEU A 15 15.14 5.77 -0.86
N ILE A 16 13.83 5.62 -1.05
CA ILE A 16 13.07 6.31 -2.10
C ILE A 16 11.80 6.93 -1.56
N ASP A 17 11.36 8.02 -2.19
CA ASP A 17 10.06 8.61 -1.95
C ASP A 17 8.96 7.69 -2.50
N TRP A 18 8.41 6.87 -1.61
CA TRP A 18 7.30 5.99 -1.91
C TRP A 18 6.01 6.63 -1.41
N ASN A 19 5.11 6.93 -2.34
CA ASN A 19 3.79 7.47 -2.03
C ASN A 19 2.73 6.87 -2.99
N PRO A 20 1.72 6.14 -2.48
CA PRO A 20 0.74 5.48 -3.33
C PRO A 20 -0.08 6.48 -4.16
N LYS A 21 -0.16 7.75 -3.72
CA LYS A 21 -0.84 8.81 -4.49
C LYS A 21 -0.23 9.02 -5.87
N TYR A 22 1.07 8.74 -6.07
CA TYR A 22 1.70 8.86 -7.39
C TYR A 22 1.10 7.90 -8.42
N LEU A 23 0.70 6.70 -8.00
CA LEU A 23 0.00 5.76 -8.86
C LEU A 23 -1.46 6.19 -9.04
N TYR A 24 -2.17 6.40 -7.93
CA TYR A 24 -3.62 6.58 -7.99
C TYR A 24 -4.06 7.91 -8.63
N ARG A 25 -3.20 8.93 -8.66
CA ARG A 25 -3.42 10.15 -9.47
C ARG A 25 -3.49 9.90 -10.97
N LYS A 26 -2.92 8.79 -11.45
CA LYS A 26 -3.01 8.40 -12.87
C LYS A 26 -4.32 7.69 -13.19
N ILE A 27 -5.04 7.21 -12.17
CA ILE A 27 -6.26 6.41 -12.28
C ILE A 27 -7.50 7.29 -12.01
N PHE A 28 -7.48 8.05 -10.91
CA PHE A 28 -8.59 8.90 -10.52
C PHE A 28 -8.43 10.34 -11.05
N ARG A 29 -9.57 11.00 -11.30
CA ARG A 29 -9.62 12.35 -11.89
C ARG A 29 -9.52 13.49 -10.87
N SER A 30 -9.55 13.20 -9.57
CA SER A 30 -9.49 14.22 -8.53
C SER A 30 -8.71 13.76 -7.30
N GLU A 31 -8.05 14.70 -6.63
CA GLU A 31 -7.36 14.43 -5.35
C GLU A 31 -8.33 13.92 -4.28
N LEU A 32 -9.59 14.39 -4.31
CA LEU A 32 -10.62 13.91 -3.39
C LEU A 32 -10.88 12.41 -3.57
N ALA A 33 -10.98 11.93 -4.83
CA ALA A 33 -11.17 10.52 -5.12
C ALA A 33 -9.94 9.67 -4.73
N VAL A 34 -8.72 10.16 -5.03
CA VAL A 34 -7.48 9.50 -4.60
C VAL A 34 -7.43 9.35 -3.07
N ASN A 35 -7.71 10.44 -2.36
CA ASN A 35 -7.69 10.44 -0.89
C ASN A 35 -8.79 9.54 -0.32
N TYR A 36 -9.99 9.55 -0.92
CA TYR A 36 -11.07 8.67 -0.48
C TYR A 36 -10.69 7.20 -0.63
N PHE A 37 -10.16 6.81 -1.80
CA PHE A 37 -9.75 5.44 -2.08
C PHE A 37 -8.67 4.94 -1.10
N LEU A 38 -7.63 5.75 -0.87
CA LEU A 38 -6.53 5.40 0.03
C LEU A 38 -6.88 5.44 1.52
N ASN A 39 -7.88 6.24 1.92
CA ASN A 39 -8.27 6.35 3.32
C ASN A 39 -9.42 5.42 3.72
N ASN A 40 -10.19 4.89 2.75
CA ASN A 40 -11.40 4.12 3.05
C ASN A 40 -11.43 2.72 2.42
N ILE A 41 -10.70 2.48 1.33
CA ILE A 41 -10.77 1.21 0.58
C ILE A 41 -9.44 0.46 0.70
N THR A 42 -8.38 0.95 0.06
CA THR A 42 -7.03 0.36 0.19
C THR A 42 -6.25 1.07 1.29
N THR A 43 -6.70 0.91 2.53
CA THR A 43 -6.10 1.59 3.70
C THR A 43 -4.70 1.09 4.01
N PRO A 44 -3.86 1.88 4.71
CA PRO A 44 -2.55 1.42 5.18
C PRO A 44 -2.63 0.15 6.03
N ASP A 45 -3.58 0.07 6.97
CA ASP A 45 -3.78 -1.11 7.83
C ASP A 45 -4.21 -2.36 7.03
N TRP A 46 -4.94 -2.16 5.93
CA TRP A 46 -5.21 -3.26 4.99
C TRP A 46 -3.91 -3.65 4.29
N ASN A 47 -3.14 -2.70 3.76
CA ASN A 47 -1.91 -2.95 3.00
C ASN A 47 -0.80 -3.62 3.83
N GLU A 48 -0.69 -3.30 5.11
CA GLU A 48 0.34 -3.87 6.01
C GLU A 48 0.13 -5.38 6.25
N GLN A 49 -1.11 -5.88 6.12
CA GLN A 49 -1.38 -7.31 6.30
C GLN A 49 -0.70 -8.19 5.23
N GLN A 50 -0.36 -7.63 4.07
CA GLN A 50 0.42 -8.32 3.04
C GLN A 50 1.85 -8.58 3.50
N ASP A 51 2.45 -7.63 4.21
CA ASP A 51 3.77 -7.80 4.81
C ASP A 51 3.73 -8.87 5.92
N GLY A 52 2.56 -9.04 6.54
CA GLY A 52 2.24 -10.15 7.45
C GLY A 52 2.00 -11.51 6.77
N GLY A 53 2.09 -11.60 5.44
CA GLY A 53 2.00 -12.84 4.67
C GLY A 53 0.63 -13.13 4.05
N ARG A 54 -0.35 -12.22 4.17
CA ARG A 54 -1.63 -12.37 3.45
C ARG A 54 -1.41 -12.27 1.94
N SER A 55 -2.01 -13.17 1.18
CA SER A 55 -1.85 -13.15 -0.28
C SER A 55 -2.53 -11.93 -0.90
N LEU A 56 -1.98 -11.46 -2.03
CA LEU A 56 -2.61 -10.38 -2.81
C LEU A 56 -3.99 -10.80 -3.33
N GLU A 57 -4.15 -12.06 -3.73
CA GLU A 57 -5.42 -12.60 -4.24
C GLU A 57 -6.54 -12.50 -3.20
N GLU A 58 -6.32 -13.00 -1.98
CA GLU A 58 -7.31 -12.93 -0.90
C GLU A 58 -7.66 -11.49 -0.57
N ALA A 59 -6.66 -10.62 -0.50
CA ALA A 59 -6.85 -9.22 -0.15
C ALA A 59 -7.59 -8.42 -1.21
N THR A 60 -7.27 -8.63 -2.49
CA THR A 60 -7.98 -8.04 -3.61
C THR A 60 -9.42 -8.54 -3.64
N LYS A 61 -9.64 -9.85 -3.51
CA LYS A 61 -10.98 -10.43 -3.47
C LYS A 61 -11.83 -9.81 -2.36
N LEU A 62 -11.27 -9.67 -1.16
CA LEU A 62 -11.95 -9.05 -0.02
C LEU A 62 -12.47 -7.64 -0.36
N LEU A 63 -11.65 -6.78 -0.97
CA LEU A 63 -12.04 -5.41 -1.29
C LEU A 63 -12.98 -5.33 -2.49
N VAL A 64 -12.79 -6.15 -3.52
CA VAL A 64 -13.71 -6.20 -4.67
C VAL A 64 -15.11 -6.66 -4.24
N ASP A 65 -15.19 -7.64 -3.34
CA ASP A 65 -16.47 -8.10 -2.80
C ASP A 65 -17.16 -7.01 -1.95
N GLN A 66 -16.41 -6.11 -1.30
CA GLN A 66 -16.93 -5.01 -0.46
C GLN A 66 -17.25 -3.73 -1.24
N TYR A 67 -16.46 -3.42 -2.27
CA TYR A 67 -16.51 -2.18 -3.05
C TYR A 67 -16.54 -2.51 -4.56
N PRO A 68 -17.60 -3.18 -5.05
CA PRO A 68 -17.66 -3.69 -6.43
C PRO A 68 -17.66 -2.60 -7.51
N GLU A 69 -17.88 -1.34 -7.14
CA GLU A 69 -17.83 -0.18 -8.03
C GLU A 69 -16.41 0.34 -8.33
N TYR A 70 -15.39 -0.16 -7.62
CA TYR A 70 -13.98 0.20 -7.78
C TYR A 70 -13.16 -0.94 -8.43
#